data_AF-A0A352XF99-F1
#
_entry.id   AF-A0A352XF99-F1
#
_cell.length_a   1.000
_cell.length_b   1.000
_cell.length_c   1.000
_cell.angle_alpha   90.00
_cell.angle_beta   90.00
_cell.angle_gamma   90.00
#
_symmetry.space_group_name_H-M   'P 1'
#
loop_
_entity.id
_entity.type
_entity.pdbx_description
1 polymer ?
#
loop_
_entity_poly.entity_id
_entity_poly.type
_entity_poly.pdbx_seq_one_letter_code
_entity_poly.pdbx_strand_id
1 'polypeptide(L)'
;MSQLQELHQQAMDLAEMVQVAKLRGNLALAEKLSREALEKEIRAAELVAGDFEAEPTRSVLHRSAASLAIDCGEIHTAEHLIAIALSGNPPQEIAEELKDLFVQINIKKYLERRGITFDDAKIHKLIAQP
;
A
#
# COMPACT_ATOMS: atom_id res chain seq x y z
N MET A 1 -10.75 22.20 6.72
CA MET A 1 -9.88 21.25 6.01
C MET A 1 -10.62 20.78 4.77
N SER A 2 -9.93 20.31 3.72
CA SER A 2 -10.62 19.75 2.55
C SER A 2 -11.10 18.33 2.86
N GLN A 3 -12.17 17.87 2.19
CA GLN A 3 -12.70 16.51 2.36
C GLN A 3 -11.63 15.43 2.15
N LEU A 4 -10.70 15.66 1.21
CA LEU A 4 -9.55 14.79 0.97
C LEU A 4 -8.65 14.68 2.20
N GLN A 5 -8.29 15.81 2.82
CA GLN A 5 -7.44 15.82 4.01
C GLN A 5 -8.11 15.11 5.19
N GLU A 6 -9.42 15.28 5.34
CA GLU A 6 -10.19 14.62 6.39
C GLU A 6 -10.23 13.10 6.20
N LEU A 7 -10.44 12.62 4.97
CA LEU A 7 -10.42 11.19 4.66
C LEU A 7 -9.04 10.57 4.90
N HIS A 8 -7.99 11.23 4.42
CA HIS A 8 -6.61 10.78 4.62
C HIS A 8 -6.25 10.73 6.11
N GLN A 9 -6.56 11.79 6.87
CA GLN A 9 -6.27 11.81 8.31
C GLN A 9 -7.01 10.69 9.04
N GLN A 10 -8.30 10.46 8.74
CA GLN A 10 -9.06 9.37 9.33
C GLN A 10 -8.44 8.00 9.00
N ALA A 11 -7.95 7.81 7.78
CA ALA A 11 -7.27 6.58 7.40
C ALA A 11 -5.98 6.37 8.21
N MET A 12 -5.20 7.44 8.40
CA MET A 12 -3.95 7.37 9.17
C MET A 12 -4.21 7.09 10.66
N ASP A 13 -5.22 7.73 11.25
CA ASP A 13 -5.63 7.49 12.64
C ASP A 13 -6.08 6.02 12.82
N LEU A 14 -6.87 5.49 11.88
CA LEU A 14 -7.29 4.09 11.88
C LEU A 14 -6.10 3.14 11.71
N ALA A 15 -5.15 3.46 10.82
CA ALA A 15 -3.95 2.66 10.61
C ALA A 15 -3.06 2.61 11.87
N GLU A 16 -2.96 3.70 12.64
CA GLU A 16 -2.29 3.69 13.93
C GLU A 16 -3.02 2.76 14.92
N MET A 17 -4.36 2.84 14.99
CA MET A 17 -5.16 1.96 15.83
C MET A 17 -5.04 0.48 15.44
N VAL A 18 -4.86 0.16 14.15
CA VAL A 18 -4.55 -1.20 13.67
C VAL A 18 -3.28 -1.72 14.34
N GLN A 19 -2.21 -0.93 14.36
CA GLN A 19 -0.95 -1.34 14.97
C GLN A 19 -1.11 -1.59 16.48
N VAL A 20 -1.85 -0.71 17.17
CA VAL A 20 -2.17 -0.90 18.60
C VAL A 20 -2.96 -2.19 18.83
N ALA A 21 -3.95 -2.49 17.99
CA ALA A 21 -4.75 -3.71 18.09
C ALA A 21 -3.91 -4.98 17.83
N LYS A 22 -3.02 -4.96 16.83
CA LYS A 22 -2.06 -6.03 16.54
C LYS A 22 -1.14 -6.30 17.74
N LEU A 23 -0.56 -5.26 18.33
CA LEU A 23 0.31 -5.37 19.51
C LEU A 23 -0.42 -5.95 20.74
N ARG A 24 -1.73 -5.71 20.86
CA ARG A 24 -2.58 -6.28 21.91
C ARG A 24 -3.11 -7.68 21.58
N GLY A 25 -2.74 -8.25 20.44
CA GLY A 25 -3.22 -9.56 19.98
C GLY A 25 -4.69 -9.58 19.54
N ASN A 26 -5.35 -8.42 19.40
CA ASN A 26 -6.73 -8.35 18.97
C ASN A 26 -6.81 -8.28 17.43
N LEU A 27 -6.59 -9.43 16.80
CA LEU A 27 -6.51 -9.53 15.34
C LEU A 27 -7.84 -9.24 14.65
N ALA A 28 -8.98 -9.57 15.26
CA ALA A 28 -10.29 -9.29 14.69
C ALA A 28 -10.57 -7.77 14.62
N LEU A 29 -10.21 -7.03 15.67
CA LEU A 29 -10.30 -5.58 15.66
C LEU A 29 -9.31 -4.96 14.67
N ALA A 30 -8.08 -5.48 14.62
CA ALA A 30 -7.08 -5.03 13.66
C ALA A 30 -7.57 -5.20 12.22
N GLU A 31 -8.14 -6.35 11.85
CA GLU A 31 -8.69 -6.57 10.51
C GLU A 31 -9.80 -5.57 10.18
N LYS A 32 -10.76 -5.38 11.10
CA LYS A 32 -11.86 -4.43 10.91
C LYS A 32 -11.34 -3.01 10.67
N LEU A 33 -10.44 -2.53 11.53
CA LEU A 33 -9.87 -1.20 11.42
C LEU A 33 -9.04 -1.04 10.14
N SER A 34 -8.31 -2.08 9.72
CA SER A 34 -7.52 -2.05 8.47
C SER A 34 -8.42 -1.85 7.25
N ARG A 35 -9.56 -2.56 7.19
CA ARG A 35 -10.52 -2.39 6.09
C ARG A 35 -11.11 -0.99 6.08
N GLU A 36 -11.46 -0.45 7.24
CA GLU A 36 -11.97 0.93 7.35
C GLU A 36 -10.90 1.96 6.92
N ALA A 37 -9.64 1.79 7.33
CA ALA A 37 -8.54 2.66 6.92
C ALA A 37 -8.35 2.63 5.39
N LEU A 38 -8.35 1.43 4.81
CA LEU A 38 -8.21 1.25 3.36
C LEU A 38 -9.34 1.94 2.59
N GLU A 39 -10.59 1.76 3.00
CA GLU A 39 -11.73 2.40 2.34
C GLU A 39 -11.63 3.93 2.34
N LYS A 40 -11.16 4.51 3.45
CA LYS A 40 -10.99 5.97 3.58
C LYS A 40 -9.88 6.47 2.67
N GLU A 41 -8.76 5.76 2.61
CA GLU A 41 -7.62 6.14 1.80
C GLU A 41 -7.90 6.01 0.29
N ILE A 42 -8.62 4.95 -0.13
CA ILE A 42 -9.08 4.80 -1.51
C ILE A 42 -9.96 5.99 -1.90
N ARG A 43 -10.94 6.34 -1.07
CA ARG A 43 -11.81 7.50 -1.35
C ARG A 43 -11.02 8.80 -1.43
N ALA A 44 -10.01 9.00 -0.58
CA ALA A 44 -9.14 10.17 -0.65
C ALA A 44 -8.37 10.20 -1.98
N ALA A 45 -7.81 9.07 -2.42
CA ALA A 45 -7.08 8.94 -3.67
C ALA A 45 -7.99 9.16 -4.90
N GLU A 46 -9.22 8.63 -4.88
CA GLU A 46 -10.21 8.78 -5.95
C GLU A 46 -10.57 10.25 -6.21
N LEU A 47 -10.63 11.08 -5.16
CA LEU A 47 -10.94 12.52 -5.28
C LEU A 47 -9.90 13.29 -6.12
N VAL A 48 -8.67 12.78 -6.24
CA VAL A 48 -7.58 13.41 -7.02
C VAL A 48 -7.06 12.52 -8.15
N ALA A 49 -7.70 11.37 -8.42
CA ALA A 49 -7.20 10.40 -9.39
C ALA A 49 -7.03 10.98 -10.81
N GLY A 50 -7.94 11.87 -11.21
CA GLY A 50 -7.92 12.57 -12.50
C GLY A 50 -7.18 13.92 -12.50
N ASP A 51 -6.69 14.38 -11.35
CA ASP A 51 -6.01 15.68 -11.21
C ASP A 51 -4.49 15.50 -11.18
N PHE A 52 -3.88 15.48 -12.37
CA PHE A 52 -2.43 15.31 -12.52
C PHE A 52 -1.62 16.52 -12.04
N GLU A 53 -2.24 17.69 -11.94
CA GLU A 53 -1.58 18.90 -11.42
C GLU A 53 -1.56 18.90 -9.88
N ALA A 54 -2.34 18.02 -9.23
CA ALA A 54 -2.30 17.80 -7.79
C ALA A 54 -1.13 16.93 -7.32
N GLU A 55 -0.17 16.60 -8.19
CA GLU A 55 1.07 15.97 -7.73
C GLU A 55 1.86 16.93 -6.82
N PRO A 56 2.41 16.45 -5.69
CA PRO A 56 2.61 15.04 -5.32
C PRO A 56 1.42 14.40 -4.56
N THR A 57 0.41 15.18 -4.17
CA THR A 57 -0.68 14.70 -3.32
C THR A 57 -1.40 13.50 -3.93
N ARG A 58 -1.64 13.52 -5.25
CA ARG A 58 -2.24 12.40 -5.98
C ARG A 58 -1.43 11.10 -5.80
N SER A 59 -0.13 11.10 -6.11
CA SER A 59 0.70 9.92 -5.98
C SER A 59 0.95 9.48 -4.53
N VAL A 60 1.05 10.41 -3.58
CA VAL A 60 1.13 10.10 -2.14
C VAL A 60 -0.08 9.30 -1.67
N LEU A 61 -1.30 9.76 -2.00
CA LEU A 61 -2.54 9.10 -1.57
C LEU A 61 -2.70 7.71 -2.20
N HIS A 62 -2.41 7.58 -3.50
CA HIS A 62 -2.48 6.27 -4.16
C HIS A 62 -1.45 5.29 -3.61
N ARG A 63 -0.22 5.76 -3.33
CA ARG A 63 0.82 4.93 -2.70
C ARG A 63 0.39 4.47 -1.31
N SER A 64 -0.15 5.40 -0.50
CA SER A 64 -0.66 5.11 0.84
C SER A 64 -1.80 4.08 0.80
N ALA A 65 -2.77 4.26 -0.10
CA ALA A 65 -3.86 3.32 -0.32
C ALA A 65 -3.35 1.94 -0.75
N ALA A 66 -2.34 1.90 -1.63
CA ALA A 66 -1.72 0.65 -2.08
C ALA A 66 -1.04 -0.10 -0.92
N SER A 67 -0.31 0.61 -0.05
CA SER A 67 0.29 0.01 1.15
C SER A 67 -0.76 -0.57 2.08
N LEU A 68 -1.85 0.16 2.35
CA LEU A 68 -2.96 -0.35 3.16
C LEU A 68 -3.66 -1.56 2.51
N ALA A 69 -3.77 -1.58 1.18
CA ALA A 69 -4.33 -2.72 0.45
C ALA A 69 -3.45 -3.97 0.59
N ILE A 70 -2.12 -3.82 0.54
CA ILE A 70 -1.16 -4.91 0.79
C ILE A 70 -1.31 -5.44 2.22
N ASP A 71 -1.40 -4.55 3.21
CA ASP A 71 -1.60 -4.92 4.61
C ASP A 71 -2.91 -5.67 4.87
N CYS A 72 -3.94 -5.38 4.06
CA CYS A 72 -5.22 -6.10 4.09
C CYS A 72 -5.22 -7.41 3.29
N GLY A 73 -4.15 -7.71 2.54
CA GLY A 73 -4.09 -8.85 1.62
C GLY A 73 -4.86 -8.64 0.30
N GLU A 74 -5.33 -7.42 0.02
CA GLU A 74 -6.09 -7.04 -1.17
C GLU A 74 -5.15 -6.74 -2.35
N ILE A 75 -4.39 -7.76 -2.78
CA ILE A 75 -3.28 -7.60 -3.73
C ILE A 75 -3.70 -7.01 -5.08
N HIS A 76 -4.88 -7.39 -5.58
CA HIS A 76 -5.39 -6.84 -6.85
C HIS A 76 -5.71 -5.35 -6.74
N THR A 77 -6.24 -4.91 -5.60
CA THR A 77 -6.52 -3.50 -5.31
C THR A 77 -5.22 -2.71 -5.22
N ALA A 78 -4.22 -3.26 -4.52
CA ALA A 78 -2.88 -2.65 -4.45
C ALA A 78 -2.27 -2.45 -5.85
N GLU A 79 -2.28 -3.49 -6.69
CA GLU A 79 -1.77 -3.44 -8.06
C GLU A 79 -2.46 -2.34 -8.89
N HIS A 80 -3.78 -2.25 -8.78
CA HIS A 80 -4.57 -1.23 -9.48
C HIS A 80 -4.21 0.20 -9.03
N LEU A 81 -4.13 0.43 -7.72
CA LEU A 81 -3.78 1.74 -7.15
C LEU A 81 -2.37 2.18 -7.55
N ILE A 82 -1.41 1.25 -7.55
CA ILE A 82 -0.04 1.52 -8.00
C ILE A 82 -0.02 1.91 -9.48
N ALA A 83 -0.75 1.18 -10.33
CA ALA A 83 -0.83 1.50 -11.76
C ALA A 83 -1.44 2.89 -12.01
N ILE A 84 -2.48 3.27 -11.26
CA ILE A 84 -3.06 4.62 -11.34
C ILE A 84 -2.01 5.67 -10.97
N ALA A 85 -1.31 5.51 -9.85
CA ALA A 85 -0.29 6.46 -9.41
C ALA A 85 0.79 6.67 -10.48
N LEU A 86 1.35 5.57 -10.99
CA LEU A 86 2.42 5.56 -11.99
C LEU A 86 1.98 6.04 -13.38
N SER A 87 0.68 6.07 -13.67
CA SER A 87 0.16 6.64 -14.93
C SER A 87 0.23 8.18 -15.01
N GLY A 88 0.49 8.85 -13.88
CA GLY A 88 0.70 10.29 -13.83
C GLY A 88 2.17 10.69 -13.89
N ASN A 89 2.52 11.77 -13.17
CA ASN A 89 3.89 12.26 -13.07
C ASN A 89 4.35 12.31 -11.60
N PRO A 90 4.37 11.15 -10.88
CA PRO A 90 4.81 11.11 -9.50
C PRO A 90 6.27 11.61 -9.39
N PRO A 91 6.62 12.34 -8.32
CA PRO A 91 8.01 12.64 -8.01
C PRO A 91 8.86 11.37 -7.95
N GLN A 92 10.14 11.47 -8.27
CA GLN A 92 11.03 10.32 -8.41
C GLN A 92 11.01 9.40 -7.18
N GLU A 93 11.11 9.97 -5.97
CA GLU A 93 11.11 9.19 -4.72
C GLU A 93 9.82 8.37 -4.57
N ILE A 94 8.66 8.97 -4.85
CA ILE A 94 7.36 8.28 -4.78
C ILE A 94 7.24 7.22 -5.87
N ALA A 95 7.76 7.50 -7.08
CA ALA A 95 7.77 6.55 -8.17
C ALA A 95 8.62 5.32 -7.86
N GLU A 96 9.74 5.49 -7.14
CA GLU A 96 10.59 4.40 -6.67
C GLU A 96 9.86 3.55 -5.62
N GLU A 97 9.26 4.18 -4.60
CA GLU A 97 8.45 3.47 -3.59
C GLU A 97 7.30 2.67 -4.23
N LEU A 98 6.60 3.25 -5.22
CA LEU A 98 5.53 2.57 -5.96
C LEU A 98 6.03 1.36 -6.73
N LYS A 99 7.23 1.44 -7.33
CA LYS A 99 7.86 0.31 -8.03
C LYS A 99 8.27 -0.78 -7.06
N ASP A 100 8.76 -0.41 -5.87
CA ASP A 100 9.10 -1.37 -4.82
C ASP A 100 7.85 -2.12 -4.35
N LEU A 101 6.73 -1.42 -4.12
CA LEU A 101 5.45 -2.06 -3.83
C LEU A 101 4.99 -2.98 -4.96
N PHE A 102 5.14 -2.56 -6.22
CA PHE A 102 4.79 -3.39 -7.38
C PHE A 102 5.62 -4.67 -7.44
N VAL A 103 6.92 -4.59 -7.16
CA VAL A 103 7.81 -5.75 -7.09
C VAL A 103 7.39 -6.65 -5.93
N GLN A 104 7.17 -6.09 -4.74
CA GLN A 104 6.77 -6.82 -3.54
C GLN A 104 5.56 -7.73 -3.80
N ILE A 105 4.53 -7.22 -4.48
CA ILE A 105 3.28 -7.98 -4.70
C ILE A 105 3.35 -8.99 -5.86
N ASN A 106 4.28 -8.82 -6.80
CA ASN A 106 4.34 -9.62 -8.03
C ASN A 106 5.51 -10.60 -8.11
N ILE A 107 6.63 -10.34 -7.41
CA ILE A 107 7.88 -11.07 -7.60
C ILE A 107 7.74 -12.57 -7.31
N LYS A 108 7.01 -12.92 -6.25
CA LYS A 108 6.75 -14.32 -5.86
C LYS A 108 5.99 -15.06 -6.95
N LYS A 109 4.88 -14.49 -7.43
CA LYS A 109 4.05 -15.06 -8.50
C LYS A 109 4.85 -15.23 -9.80
N TYR A 110 5.67 -14.24 -10.15
CA TYR A 110 6.52 -14.29 -11.34
C TYR A 110 7.50 -15.46 -11.29
N LEU A 111 8.09 -15.71 -10.12
CA LEU A 111 9.11 -16.75 -9.93
C LEU A 111 8.50 -18.14 -9.83
N GLU A 112 7.35 -18.27 -9.16
CA GLU A 112 6.55 -19.50 -9.13
C GLU A 112 6.17 -19.97 -10.55
N ARG A 113 5.75 -19.04 -11.42
CA ARG A 113 5.44 -19.36 -12.85
C ARG A 113 6.65 -19.85 -13.64
N ARG A 114 7.87 -19.55 -13.18
CA ARG A 114 9.13 -20.02 -13.79
C ARG A 114 9.70 -21.26 -13.09
N GLY A 115 8.94 -21.87 -12.18
CA GLY A 115 9.39 -23.03 -11.40
C GLY A 115 10.45 -22.69 -10.36
N ILE A 116 10.65 -21.41 -10.03
CA ILE A 116 11.58 -20.96 -9.00
C ILE A 116 10.78 -20.83 -7.70
N THR A 117 10.96 -21.79 -6.79
CA THR A 117 10.33 -21.76 -5.47
C THR A 117 11.13 -20.87 -4.52
N PHE A 118 10.43 -19.90 -3.92
CA PHE A 118 10.98 -19.03 -2.88
C PHE A 118 11.01 -19.76 -1.55
N ASP A 119 12.21 -20.14 -1.13
CA ASP A 119 12.47 -20.55 0.25
C ASP A 119 12.84 -19.28 1.03
N ASP A 120 11.84 -18.67 1.67
CA ASP A 120 12.00 -17.43 2.44
C ASP A 120 13.12 -17.55 3.49
N ALA A 121 13.35 -18.76 4.02
CA ALA A 121 14.42 -19.04 4.98
C ALA A 121 15.81 -19.02 4.33
N LYS A 122 15.95 -19.37 3.05
CA LYS A 122 17.22 -19.24 2.32
C LYS A 122 17.54 -17.80 1.96
N ILE A 123 16.54 -17.00 1.61
CA ILE A 123 16.74 -15.59 1.27
C ILE A 123 17.13 -14.78 2.51
N HIS A 124 16.44 -14.98 3.63
CA HIS A 124 16.85 -14.36 4.89
C HIS A 124 18.30 -14.68 5.25
N LYS A 125 18.75 -15.92 5.01
CA LYS A 125 20.16 -16.30 5.21
C LYS A 125 21.13 -15.64 4.24
N LEU A 126 20.70 -15.27 3.03
CA LEU A 126 21.54 -14.59 2.03
C LEU A 126 21.65 -13.09 2.28
N ILE A 127 20.57 -12.46 2.75
CA ILE A 127 20.52 -11.02 3.05
C ILE A 127 21.13 -10.72 4.43
N ALA A 128 21.04 -11.65 5.38
CA ALA A 128 21.59 -11.49 6.73
C ALA A 128 23.08 -11.90 6.86
N GLN A 129 23.76 -12.26 5.77
CA GLN A 129 25.21 -12.48 5.81
C GLN A 129 25.95 -11.15 5.60
N PRO A 130 26.90 -10.80 6.50
CA PRO A 130 27.72 -9.59 6.37
C PRO A 130 28.73 -9.67 5.20
#